data_AF-A0A2E3X2U4-F1
#
_entry.id   AF-A0A2E3X2U4-F1
#
_cell.length_a   1.000
_cell.length_b   1.000
_cell.length_c   1.000
_cell.angle_alpha   90.00
_cell.angle_beta   90.00
_cell.angle_gamma   90.00
#
_symmetry.space_group_name_H-M   'P 1'
#
loop_
_entity.id
_entity.type
_entity.pdbx_description
1 polymer ?
#
loop_
_entity_poly.entity_id
_entity_poly.type
_entity_poly.pdbx_seq_one_letter_code
_entity_poly.pdbx_strand_id
1 'polypeptide(L)'
;MKPVVRILILGLCLLILCTVLLNIEYGLWQDDFVRQKVELVGLFSGECSEQEILDDISNTGTSDCLLPLGNYALVDFLLIFVSGLISVLSASILLGGGKSSRSRSRRRSWVWMLLGSCVAIFSLLDLLGRSVPGQPGIAWEEIVGLPRILVDCILIVAGLLLFRRGSQNHTQILDSNKRVLQRRLIDVDPDNLSIGQMRSALGLTILEDVFQLGSSDGIDDPGRVCHYCSGAGCAECGMAGLL
;
A
#
# COMPACT_ATOMS: atom_id res chain seq x y z
N MET A 1 13.31 0.40 -15.83
CA MET A 1 12.01 0.45 -16.53
C MET A 1 11.77 1.85 -17.05
N LYS A 2 11.48 1.98 -18.35
CA LYS A 2 11.08 3.25 -18.96
C LYS A 2 9.76 3.73 -18.35
N PRO A 3 9.50 5.04 -18.23
CA PRO A 3 8.27 5.58 -17.65
C PRO A 3 7.01 5.05 -18.34
N VAL A 4 7.07 4.81 -19.65
CA VAL A 4 5.99 4.21 -20.45
C VAL A 4 5.56 2.84 -19.92
N VAL A 5 6.51 1.97 -19.58
CA VAL A 5 6.22 0.62 -19.05
C VAL A 5 5.48 0.70 -17.72
N ARG A 6 5.78 1.71 -16.89
CA ARG A 6 5.14 1.89 -15.58
C ARG A 6 3.69 2.37 -15.72
N ILE A 7 3.43 3.24 -16.69
CA ILE A 7 2.08 3.72 -17.00
C ILE A 7 1.24 2.55 -17.51
N LEU A 8 1.80 1.71 -18.38
CA LEU A 8 1.15 0.50 -18.87
C LEU A 8 0.77 -0.46 -17.74
N ILE A 9 1.70 -0.71 -16.80
CA ILE A 9 1.44 -1.57 -15.63
C ILE A 9 0.38 -0.97 -14.72
N LEU A 10 0.44 0.34 -14.45
CA LEU A 10 -0.58 1.02 -13.63
C LEU A 10 -1.95 0.94 -14.28
N GLY A 11 -2.05 1.18 -15.60
CA GLY A 11 -3.29 1.05 -16.35
C GLY A 11 -3.87 -0.36 -16.29
N LEU A 12 -3.03 -1.38 -16.49
CA LEU A 12 -3.44 -2.78 -16.42
C LEU A 12 -3.92 -3.18 -15.01
N CYS A 13 -3.20 -2.78 -13.95
CA CYS A 13 -3.61 -3.09 -12.58
C CYS A 13 -4.91 -2.38 -12.18
N LEU A 14 -5.11 -1.13 -12.59
CA LEU A 14 -6.37 -0.42 -12.35
C LEU A 14 -7.53 -1.05 -13.11
N LEU A 15 -7.30 -1.52 -14.34
CA LEU A 15 -8.30 -2.24 -15.11
C LEU A 15 -8.72 -3.51 -14.37
N ILE A 16 -7.77 -4.34 -13.95
CA ILE A 16 -8.04 -5.57 -13.19
C ILE A 16 -8.82 -5.27 -11.91
N LEU A 17 -8.41 -4.24 -11.15
CA LEU A 17 -9.10 -3.82 -9.93
C LEU A 17 -10.57 -3.44 -10.22
N CYS A 18 -10.79 -2.63 -11.26
CA CYS A 18 -12.15 -2.26 -11.68
C CYS A 18 -12.96 -3.47 -12.12
N THR A 19 -12.39 -4.39 -12.90
CA THR A 19 -13.08 -5.59 -13.36
C THR A 19 -13.54 -6.46 -12.19
N VAL A 20 -12.70 -6.65 -11.17
CA VAL A 20 -13.05 -7.45 -9.98
C VAL A 20 -14.19 -6.79 -9.20
N LEU A 21 -14.10 -5.47 -8.95
CA LEU A 21 -15.16 -4.75 -8.24
C LEU A 21 -16.48 -4.76 -9.00
N LEU A 22 -16.44 -4.55 -10.32
CA LEU A 22 -17.65 -4.60 -11.16
C LEU A 22 -18.26 -6.01 -11.18
N ASN A 23 -17.45 -7.06 -11.22
CA ASN A 23 -17.94 -8.44 -11.17
C ASN A 23 -18.64 -8.77 -9.85
N ILE A 24 -18.17 -8.22 -8.72
CA ILE A 24 -18.79 -8.46 -7.40
C ILE A 24 -20.10 -7.68 -7.24
N GLU A 25 -20.10 -6.40 -7.62
CA GLU A 25 -21.22 -5.49 -7.36
C GLU A 25 -22.32 -5.58 -8.42
N TYR A 26 -21.95 -5.74 -9.68
CA TYR A 26 -22.90 -5.77 -10.80
C TYR A 26 -23.05 -7.14 -11.44
N GLY A 27 -22.10 -8.06 -11.21
CA GLY A 27 -22.07 -9.35 -11.90
C GLY A 27 -21.54 -9.22 -13.32
N LEU A 28 -20.70 -10.17 -13.75
CA LEU A 28 -20.25 -10.28 -15.14
C LEU A 28 -21.23 -11.10 -15.99
N TRP A 29 -22.03 -11.96 -15.37
CA TRP A 29 -23.04 -12.78 -16.04
C TRP A 29 -24.44 -12.23 -15.82
N GLN A 30 -25.26 -12.27 -16.85
CA GLN A 30 -26.67 -11.89 -16.79
C GLN A 30 -27.49 -12.92 -17.58
N ASP A 31 -28.44 -13.55 -16.88
CA ASP A 31 -29.48 -14.37 -17.50
C ASP A 31 -30.84 -13.72 -17.21
N ASP A 32 -31.55 -13.33 -18.27
CA ASP A 32 -32.74 -12.48 -18.24
C ASP A 32 -32.60 -11.26 -17.29
N PHE A 33 -33.11 -11.41 -16.06
CA PHE A 33 -33.16 -10.38 -15.02
C PHE A 33 -32.25 -10.67 -13.81
N VAL A 34 -31.62 -11.85 -13.76
CA VAL A 34 -30.76 -12.26 -12.65
C VAL A 34 -29.31 -12.02 -13.04
N ARG A 35 -28.65 -11.12 -12.30
CA ARG A 35 -27.21 -10.90 -12.45
C ARG A 35 -26.47 -11.75 -11.44
N GLN A 36 -25.40 -12.38 -11.90
CA GLN A 36 -24.57 -13.25 -11.08
C GLN A 36 -23.10 -12.93 -11.29
N LYS A 37 -22.33 -13.15 -10.24
CA LYS A 37 -20.88 -13.01 -10.27
C LYS A 37 -20.29 -14.25 -10.92
N VAL A 38 -19.34 -14.06 -11.82
CA VAL A 38 -18.57 -15.16 -12.42
C VAL A 38 -17.32 -15.44 -11.59
N GLU A 39 -16.98 -16.70 -11.37
CA GLU A 39 -15.69 -17.06 -10.80
C GLU A 39 -14.55 -16.75 -11.77
N LEU A 40 -13.72 -15.74 -11.42
CA LEU A 40 -12.64 -15.28 -12.31
C LEU A 40 -11.56 -16.36 -12.53
N VAL A 41 -11.28 -17.22 -11.55
CA VAL A 41 -10.24 -18.27 -11.72
C VAL A 41 -10.67 -19.26 -12.77
N GLY A 42 -11.89 -19.80 -12.65
CA GLY A 42 -12.50 -20.70 -13.62
C GLY A 42 -12.58 -20.09 -15.03
N LEU A 43 -12.87 -18.77 -15.11
CA LEU A 43 -12.90 -18.06 -16.38
C LEU A 43 -11.50 -17.96 -17.03
N PHE A 44 -10.44 -17.83 -16.24
CA PHE A 44 -9.06 -17.79 -16.74
C PHE A 44 -8.46 -19.17 -17.00
N SER A 45 -8.85 -20.20 -16.24
CA SER A 45 -8.46 -21.59 -16.50
C SER A 45 -9.19 -22.19 -17.71
N GLY A 46 -10.34 -21.62 -18.06
CA GLY A 46 -11.20 -22.09 -19.15
C GLY A 46 -12.26 -23.11 -18.71
N GLU A 47 -12.28 -23.46 -17.42
CA GLU A 47 -13.29 -24.34 -16.79
C GLU A 47 -14.66 -23.67 -16.64
N CYS A 48 -14.72 -22.33 -16.66
CA CYS A 48 -15.99 -21.60 -16.65
C CYS A 48 -16.21 -20.92 -18.00
N SER A 49 -16.43 -21.75 -19.03
CA SER A 49 -16.82 -21.28 -20.36
C SER A 49 -18.33 -21.02 -20.44
N GLU A 50 -18.76 -20.14 -21.36
CA GLU A 50 -20.18 -19.86 -21.57
C GLU A 50 -20.98 -21.13 -21.90
N GLN A 51 -20.39 -22.05 -22.66
CA GLN A 51 -21.03 -23.32 -23.03
C GLN A 51 -21.23 -24.22 -21.81
N GLU A 52 -20.23 -24.33 -20.95
CA GLU A 52 -20.28 -25.14 -19.74
C GLU A 52 -21.29 -24.58 -18.72
N ILE A 53 -21.35 -23.26 -18.58
CA ILE A 53 -22.36 -22.59 -17.74
C ILE A 53 -23.78 -22.89 -18.24
N LEU A 54 -24.01 -22.82 -19.55
CA LEU A 54 -25.32 -23.12 -20.14
C LEU A 54 -25.70 -24.59 -20.00
N ASP A 55 -24.75 -25.49 -20.21
CA ASP A 55 -24.96 -26.92 -20.03
C ASP A 55 -25.29 -27.26 -18.57
N ASP A 56 -24.58 -26.69 -17.60
CA ASP A 56 -24.86 -26.87 -16.17
C ASP A 56 -26.24 -26.34 -15.79
N ILE A 57 -26.58 -25.12 -16.21
CA ILE A 57 -27.91 -24.54 -15.94
C ILE A 57 -29.02 -25.42 -16.54
N SER A 58 -28.81 -25.99 -17.73
CA SER A 58 -29.81 -26.86 -18.37
C SER A 58 -29.99 -28.21 -17.67
N ASN A 59 -28.92 -28.75 -17.08
CA ASN A 59 -28.91 -30.08 -16.48
C ASN A 59 -29.26 -30.09 -14.99
N THR A 60 -28.68 -29.18 -14.21
CA THR A 60 -28.78 -29.15 -12.74
C THR A 60 -29.56 -27.93 -12.24
N GLY A 61 -29.77 -26.91 -13.09
CA GLY A 61 -30.43 -25.66 -12.73
C GLY A 61 -29.54 -24.65 -12.01
N THR A 62 -28.28 -25.00 -11.73
CA THR A 62 -27.29 -24.13 -11.05
C THR A 62 -25.88 -24.49 -11.50
N SER A 63 -25.03 -23.51 -11.71
CA SER A 63 -23.61 -23.73 -12.03
C SER A 63 -22.71 -23.26 -10.89
N ASP A 64 -21.65 -24.01 -10.61
CA ASP A 64 -20.66 -23.68 -9.57
C ASP A 64 -19.80 -22.47 -9.94
N CYS A 65 -19.68 -22.18 -11.24
CA CYS A 65 -19.03 -21.00 -11.80
C CYS A 65 -19.75 -19.67 -11.46
N LEU A 66 -21.01 -19.74 -11.02
CA LEU A 66 -21.83 -18.56 -10.73
C LEU A 66 -22.06 -18.42 -9.22
N LEU A 67 -21.73 -17.25 -8.70
CA LEU A 67 -21.90 -16.89 -7.30
C LEU A 67 -22.91 -15.75 -7.15
N PRO A 68 -23.61 -15.67 -6.01
CA PRO A 68 -24.49 -14.53 -5.72
C PRO A 68 -23.68 -13.23 -5.62
N LEU A 69 -24.32 -12.13 -6.01
CA LEU A 69 -23.78 -10.77 -5.92
C LEU A 69 -23.37 -10.44 -4.48
N GLY A 70 -22.32 -9.64 -4.32
CA GLY A 70 -21.80 -9.25 -3.01
C GLY A 70 -21.08 -10.37 -2.24
N ASN A 71 -20.91 -11.56 -2.83
CA ASN A 71 -20.07 -12.60 -2.24
C ASN A 71 -18.59 -12.35 -2.57
N TYR A 72 -17.82 -12.00 -1.54
CA TYR A 72 -16.38 -11.78 -1.64
C TYR A 72 -15.65 -13.11 -1.42
N ALA A 73 -15.15 -13.71 -2.51
CA ALA A 73 -14.32 -14.89 -2.44
C ALA A 73 -12.87 -14.50 -2.10
N LEU A 74 -12.08 -15.47 -1.61
CA LEU A 74 -10.69 -15.22 -1.23
C LEU A 74 -9.86 -14.66 -2.40
N VAL A 75 -10.13 -15.15 -3.61
CA VAL A 75 -9.46 -14.72 -4.83
C VAL A 75 -9.73 -13.24 -5.14
N ASP A 76 -10.93 -12.74 -4.87
CA ASP A 76 -11.27 -11.33 -5.10
C ASP A 76 -10.43 -10.42 -4.20
N PHE A 77 -10.32 -10.77 -2.92
CA PHE A 77 -9.49 -10.02 -1.97
C PHE A 77 -8.03 -9.99 -2.39
N LEU A 78 -7.51 -11.10 -2.91
CA LEU A 78 -6.16 -11.15 -3.45
C LEU A 78 -5.98 -10.22 -4.64
N LEU A 79 -6.87 -10.31 -5.63
CA LEU A 79 -6.75 -9.52 -6.85
C LEU A 79 -6.86 -8.04 -6.53
N ILE A 80 -7.79 -7.64 -5.67
CA ILE A 80 -7.93 -6.25 -5.20
C ILE A 80 -6.66 -5.80 -4.46
N PHE A 81 -6.13 -6.62 -3.55
CA PHE A 81 -4.98 -6.27 -2.75
C PHE A 81 -3.70 -6.13 -3.59
N VAL A 82 -3.40 -7.11 -4.44
CA VAL A 82 -2.20 -7.12 -5.28
C VAL A 82 -2.26 -5.99 -6.31
N SER A 83 -3.38 -5.85 -7.02
CA SER A 83 -3.55 -4.78 -8.02
C SER A 83 -3.55 -3.39 -7.37
N GLY A 84 -4.17 -3.23 -6.20
CA GLY A 84 -4.16 -2.00 -5.42
C GLY A 84 -2.76 -1.60 -4.94
N LEU A 85 -2.00 -2.55 -4.39
CA LEU A 85 -0.63 -2.28 -3.94
C LEU A 85 0.29 -1.86 -5.10
N ILE A 86 0.21 -2.56 -6.24
CA ILE A 86 1.02 -2.23 -7.41
C ILE A 86 0.62 -0.86 -7.97
N SER A 87 -0.68 -0.56 -8.00
CA SER A 87 -1.20 0.76 -8.42
C SER A 87 -0.71 1.88 -7.52
N VAL A 88 -0.74 1.71 -6.19
CA VAL A 88 -0.23 2.71 -5.24
C VAL A 88 1.27 2.91 -5.38
N LEU A 89 2.04 1.82 -5.55
CA LEU A 89 3.49 1.90 -5.76
C LEU A 89 3.83 2.63 -7.06
N SER A 90 3.21 2.25 -8.17
CA SER A 90 3.45 2.86 -9.47
C SER A 90 3.01 4.32 -9.52
N ALA A 91 1.84 4.64 -8.97
CA ALA A 91 1.34 6.02 -8.83
C ALA A 91 2.27 6.87 -7.95
N SER A 92 2.74 6.33 -6.81
CA SER A 92 3.64 7.07 -5.91
C SER A 92 5.00 7.42 -6.52
N ILE A 93 5.42 6.68 -7.56
CA ILE A 93 6.66 6.93 -8.30
C ILE A 93 6.41 7.91 -9.46
N LEU A 94 5.27 7.80 -10.15
CA LEU A 94 4.90 8.66 -11.28
C LEU A 94 4.47 10.06 -10.82
N LEU A 95 3.62 10.15 -9.79
CA LEU A 95 3.10 11.40 -9.22
C LEU A 95 4.02 11.96 -8.12
N GLY A 96 5.04 11.20 -7.70
CA GLY A 96 5.91 11.54 -6.58
C GLY A 96 7.06 12.50 -6.89
N GLY A 97 6.89 13.38 -7.88
CA GLY A 97 7.81 14.50 -8.12
C GLY A 97 7.79 15.43 -6.91
N GLY A 98 8.79 15.32 -6.03
CA GLY A 98 8.93 16.19 -4.85
C GLY A 98 9.04 15.47 -3.50
N LYS A 99 8.79 14.16 -3.40
CA LYS A 99 8.96 13.44 -2.12
C LYS A 99 10.42 13.03 -1.91
N SER A 100 10.96 13.37 -0.73
CA SER A 100 12.31 12.97 -0.28
C SER A 100 12.55 11.46 -0.48
N SER A 101 13.75 11.11 -0.98
CA SER A 101 14.20 9.73 -1.19
C SER A 101 13.95 8.83 0.05
N ARG A 102 14.10 9.38 1.26
CA ARG A 102 13.86 8.67 2.54
C ARG A 102 12.38 8.36 2.80
N SER A 103 11.46 9.25 2.40
CA SER A 103 10.01 9.01 2.53
C SER A 103 9.56 7.91 1.55
N ARG A 104 10.14 7.90 0.34
CA ARG A 104 9.87 6.88 -0.68
C ARG A 104 10.40 5.51 -0.25
N SER A 105 11.59 5.43 0.34
CA SER A 105 12.15 4.16 0.81
C SER A 105 11.35 3.57 1.98
N ARG A 106 10.86 4.41 2.91
CA ARG A 106 10.00 3.97 4.03
C ARG A 106 8.66 3.39 3.54
N ARG A 107 8.00 4.06 2.58
CA ARG A 107 6.75 3.54 1.98
C ARG A 107 7.01 2.21 1.29
N ARG A 108 8.12 2.11 0.55
CA ARG A 108 8.49 0.88 -0.14
C ARG A 108 8.73 -0.29 0.82
N SER A 109 9.42 -0.07 1.95
CA SER A 109 9.66 -1.13 2.94
C SER A 109 8.35 -1.63 3.55
N TRP A 110 7.43 -0.73 3.88
CA TRP A 110 6.08 -1.07 4.37
C TRP A 110 5.28 -1.88 3.37
N VAL A 111 5.28 -1.49 2.09
CA VAL A 111 4.55 -2.25 1.06
C VAL A 111 5.11 -3.67 0.91
N TRP A 112 6.43 -3.86 0.95
CA TRP A 112 7.01 -5.21 0.93
C TRP A 112 6.60 -6.07 2.14
N MET A 113 6.48 -5.45 3.33
CA MET A 113 5.97 -6.15 4.52
C MET A 113 4.51 -6.56 4.34
N LEU A 114 3.65 -5.63 3.94
CA LEU A 114 2.22 -5.91 3.73
C LEU A 114 2.01 -6.96 2.63
N LEU A 115 2.72 -6.82 1.51
CA LEU A 115 2.66 -7.77 0.41
C LEU A 115 3.09 -9.18 0.85
N GLY A 116 4.23 -9.30 1.53
CA GLY A 116 4.72 -10.58 2.03
C GLY A 116 3.76 -11.23 3.04
N SER A 117 3.17 -10.43 3.93
CA SER A 117 2.18 -10.90 4.89
C SER A 117 0.93 -11.44 4.21
N CYS A 118 0.38 -10.72 3.24
CA CYS A 118 -0.83 -11.15 2.55
C CYS A 118 -0.61 -12.39 1.68
N VAL A 119 0.53 -12.50 0.99
CA VAL A 119 0.87 -13.71 0.23
C VAL A 119 0.97 -14.91 1.17
N ALA A 120 1.66 -14.78 2.31
CA ALA A 120 1.79 -15.89 3.26
C ALA A 120 0.45 -16.31 3.88
N ILE A 121 -0.39 -15.34 4.25
CA ILE A 121 -1.74 -15.62 4.80
C ILE A 121 -2.61 -16.28 3.75
N PHE A 122 -2.59 -15.78 2.51
CA PHE A 122 -3.38 -16.36 1.43
C PHE A 122 -3.00 -17.82 1.18
N SER A 123 -1.71 -18.12 1.02
CA SER A 123 -1.27 -19.49 0.76
C SER A 123 -1.55 -20.42 1.93
N LEU A 124 -1.60 -19.90 3.16
CA LEU A 124 -2.08 -20.66 4.31
C LEU A 124 -3.59 -20.96 4.22
N LEU A 125 -4.40 -19.98 3.80
CA LEU A 125 -5.84 -20.16 3.62
C LEU A 125 -6.16 -21.08 2.43
N ASP A 126 -5.38 -21.01 1.37
CA ASP A 126 -5.48 -21.92 0.23
C ASP A 126 -5.15 -23.34 0.67
N LEU A 127 -4.05 -23.57 1.40
CA LEU A 127 -3.69 -24.88 1.96
C LEU A 127 -4.78 -25.47 2.88
N LEU A 128 -5.54 -24.62 3.58
CA LEU A 128 -6.67 -25.04 4.42
C LEU A 128 -7.98 -25.28 3.64
N GLY A 129 -7.98 -25.08 2.32
CA GLY A 129 -9.14 -25.27 1.45
C GLY A 129 -10.25 -24.26 1.69
N ARG A 130 -9.87 -23.03 2.00
CA ARG A 130 -10.81 -21.90 2.14
C ARG A 130 -10.80 -20.97 0.93
N SER A 131 -10.02 -21.29 -0.10
CA SER A 131 -9.85 -20.48 -1.30
C SER A 131 -11.01 -20.61 -2.28
N VAL A 132 -11.51 -21.82 -2.49
CA VAL A 132 -12.59 -22.15 -3.43
C VAL A 132 -13.67 -22.94 -2.70
N PRO A 133 -14.95 -22.55 -2.79
CA PRO A 133 -16.05 -23.32 -2.20
C PRO A 133 -16.23 -24.65 -2.95
N GLY A 134 -16.42 -25.75 -2.20
CA GLY A 134 -16.64 -27.08 -2.79
C GLY A 134 -15.36 -27.81 -3.25
N GLN A 135 -14.25 -27.10 -3.41
CA GLN A 135 -12.95 -27.68 -3.75
C GLN A 135 -11.97 -27.60 -2.58
N PRO A 136 -10.98 -28.52 -2.51
CA PRO A 136 -10.02 -28.51 -1.42
C PRO A 136 -9.06 -27.32 -1.49
N GLY A 137 -8.99 -26.59 -2.61
CA GLY A 137 -8.18 -25.39 -2.84
C GLY A 137 -7.93 -25.15 -4.33
N ILE A 138 -7.06 -24.21 -4.71
CA ILE A 138 -6.80 -23.89 -6.12
C ILE A 138 -6.08 -25.05 -6.83
N ALA A 139 -6.55 -25.43 -8.01
CA ALA A 139 -5.94 -26.46 -8.86
C ALA A 139 -4.63 -26.01 -9.52
N TRP A 140 -3.58 -25.76 -8.73
CA TRP A 140 -2.26 -25.36 -9.22
C TRP A 140 -1.62 -26.37 -10.18
N GLU A 141 -2.09 -27.62 -10.14
CA GLU A 141 -1.65 -28.70 -11.02
C GLU A 141 -2.00 -28.42 -12.48
N GLU A 142 -3.14 -27.78 -12.75
CA GLU A 142 -3.57 -27.43 -14.10
C GLU A 142 -2.92 -26.13 -14.57
N ILE A 143 -2.74 -25.18 -13.66
CA ILE A 143 -2.20 -23.85 -13.98
C ILE A 143 -0.68 -23.91 -14.23
N VAL A 144 0.05 -24.63 -13.36
CA VAL A 144 1.52 -24.61 -13.31
C VAL A 144 2.13 -25.99 -13.58
N GLY A 145 1.33 -27.06 -13.59
CA GLY A 145 1.84 -28.43 -13.73
C GLY A 145 2.49 -28.98 -12.47
N LEU A 146 2.28 -28.34 -11.31
CA LEU A 146 2.91 -28.70 -10.04
C LEU A 146 1.87 -29.06 -8.97
N PRO A 147 2.18 -30.03 -8.07
CA PRO A 147 1.28 -30.40 -6.99
C PRO A 147 0.92 -29.19 -6.13
N ARG A 148 -0.36 -29.08 -5.77
CA ARG A 148 -0.86 -27.93 -4.99
C ARG A 148 -0.07 -27.66 -3.71
N ILE A 149 0.19 -28.69 -2.90
CA ILE A 149 0.91 -28.56 -1.62
C ILE A 149 2.31 -27.95 -1.82
N LEU A 150 2.97 -28.29 -2.94
CA LEU A 150 4.29 -27.78 -3.26
C LEU A 150 4.23 -26.29 -3.61
N VAL A 151 3.25 -25.88 -4.42
CA VAL A 151 3.05 -24.47 -4.79
C VAL A 151 2.69 -23.63 -3.57
N ASP A 152 1.77 -24.09 -2.74
CA ASP A 152 1.38 -23.41 -1.50
C ASP A 152 2.57 -23.23 -0.55
N CYS A 153 3.39 -24.28 -0.35
CA CYS A 153 4.61 -24.20 0.45
C CYS A 153 5.60 -23.17 -0.10
N ILE A 154 5.81 -23.14 -1.43
CA ILE A 154 6.71 -22.16 -2.07
C ILE A 154 6.20 -20.74 -1.85
N LEU A 155 4.90 -20.51 -2.02
CA LEU A 155 4.31 -19.19 -1.84
C LEU A 155 4.36 -18.73 -0.38
N ILE A 156 4.15 -19.63 0.59
CA ILE A 156 4.33 -19.32 2.02
C ILE A 156 5.78 -18.87 2.28
N VAL A 157 6.77 -19.64 1.81
CA VAL A 157 8.19 -19.29 1.99
C VAL A 157 8.52 -17.97 1.29
N ALA A 158 8.05 -17.76 0.07
CA ALA A 158 8.22 -16.51 -0.65
C ALA A 158 7.61 -15.32 0.11
N GLY A 159 6.39 -15.46 0.62
CA GLY A 159 5.72 -14.46 1.45
C GLY A 159 6.52 -14.09 2.70
N LEU A 160 7.03 -15.09 3.42
CA LEU A 160 7.89 -14.89 4.59
C LEU A 160 9.21 -14.20 4.24
N LEU A 161 9.84 -14.55 3.12
CA LEU A 161 11.07 -13.90 2.65
C LEU A 161 10.84 -12.44 2.27
N LEU A 162 9.74 -12.14 1.58
CA LEU A 162 9.33 -10.77 1.24
C LEU A 162 9.05 -9.95 2.50
N PHE A 163 8.33 -10.53 3.47
CA PHE A 163 8.05 -9.90 4.74
C PHE A 163 9.35 -9.57 5.50
N ARG A 164 10.25 -10.56 5.62
CA ARG A 164 11.57 -10.38 6.26
C ARG A 164 12.38 -9.29 5.58
N ARG A 165 12.43 -9.28 4.24
CA ARG A 165 13.13 -8.24 3.47
C ARG A 165 12.53 -6.86 3.70
N GLY A 166 11.20 -6.73 3.73
CA GLY A 166 10.52 -5.49 4.05
C GLY A 166 10.85 -4.99 5.46
N SER A 167 10.80 -5.90 6.44
CA SER A 167 11.05 -5.63 7.86
C SER A 167 12.49 -5.18 8.13
N GLN A 168 13.48 -5.86 7.55
CA GLN A 168 14.90 -5.48 7.66
C GLN A 168 15.17 -4.09 7.07
N ASN A 169 14.59 -3.77 5.90
CA ASN A 169 14.72 -2.44 5.33
C ASN A 169 14.05 -1.37 6.20
N HIS A 170 12.90 -1.70 6.81
CA HIS A 170 12.17 -0.74 7.65
C HIS A 170 12.93 -0.42 8.95
N THR A 171 13.47 -1.44 9.61
CA THR A 171 14.27 -1.29 10.83
C THR A 171 15.55 -0.48 10.59
N GLN A 172 16.28 -0.75 9.50
CA GLN A 172 17.47 0.04 9.12
C GLN A 172 17.17 1.54 8.93
N ILE A 173 16.02 1.88 8.33
CA ILE A 173 15.60 3.27 8.14
C ILE A 173 15.29 3.94 9.49
N LEU A 174 14.62 3.25 10.40
CA LEU A 174 14.31 3.75 11.74
C LEU A 174 15.60 3.99 12.54
N ASP A 175 16.54 3.06 12.51
CA ASP A 175 17.82 3.19 13.22
C ASP A 175 18.70 4.30 12.65
N SER A 176 18.70 4.49 11.32
CA SER A 176 19.38 5.63 10.70
C SER A 176 18.79 6.96 11.18
N ASN A 177 17.46 7.07 11.24
CA ASN A 177 16.80 8.28 11.71
C ASN A 177 17.08 8.55 13.20
N LYS A 178 17.03 7.51 14.05
CA LYS A 178 17.40 7.62 15.47
C LYS A 178 18.84 8.11 15.64
N ARG A 179 19.80 7.56 14.89
CA ARG A 179 21.22 7.98 14.95
C ARG A 179 21.45 9.41 14.47
N VAL A 180 20.70 9.89 13.47
CA VAL A 180 20.78 11.29 13.01
C VAL A 180 20.19 12.23 14.07
N LEU A 181 19.07 11.85 14.68
CA LEU A 181 18.43 12.63 15.73
C LEU A 181 19.31 12.67 16.98
N GLN A 182 19.87 11.54 17.39
CA GLN A 182 20.81 11.46 18.49
C GLN A 182 22.08 12.29 18.25
N ARG A 183 22.62 12.30 17.01
CA ARG A 183 23.74 13.20 16.66
C ARG A 183 23.37 14.68 16.79
N ARG A 184 22.19 15.08 16.30
CA ARG A 184 21.70 16.46 16.49
C ARG A 184 21.52 16.83 17.97
N LEU A 185 21.20 15.87 18.84
CA LEU A 185 21.10 16.12 20.28
C LEU A 185 22.47 16.19 20.97
N ILE A 186 23.52 15.58 20.40
CA ILE A 186 24.87 15.55 20.97
C ILE A 186 25.70 16.75 20.51
N ASP A 187 25.52 17.23 19.27
CA ASP A 187 26.18 18.44 18.74
C ASP A 187 25.65 19.75 19.37
N VAL A 188 24.80 19.63 20.37
CA VAL A 188 24.12 20.71 21.06
C VAL A 188 24.85 20.94 22.39
N ASP A 189 25.64 22.01 22.44
CA ASP A 189 26.45 22.40 23.61
C ASP A 189 25.55 22.96 24.73
N PRO A 190 25.40 22.28 25.88
CA PRO A 190 24.41 22.61 26.91
C PRO A 190 24.52 24.04 27.47
N ASP A 191 25.70 24.64 27.39
CA ASP A 191 26.02 25.89 28.08
C ASP A 191 25.81 27.16 27.23
N ASN A 192 25.54 27.02 25.92
CA ASN A 192 25.40 28.15 24.99
C ASN A 192 24.18 28.06 24.05
N LEU A 193 23.17 27.29 24.45
CA LEU A 193 21.97 27.04 23.66
C LEU A 193 20.98 28.19 23.68
N SER A 194 20.57 28.64 22.50
CA SER A 194 19.31 29.36 22.38
C SER A 194 18.15 28.37 22.59
N ILE A 195 17.07 28.84 23.22
CA ILE A 195 15.83 28.06 23.42
C ILE A 195 15.31 27.53 22.07
N GLY A 196 15.61 28.24 20.97
CA GLY A 196 15.30 27.83 19.61
C GLY A 196 16.01 26.57 19.14
N GLN A 197 17.31 26.48 19.40
CA GLN A 197 18.10 25.31 19.01
C GLN A 197 17.70 24.08 19.82
N MET A 198 17.36 24.25 21.10
CA MET A 198 16.83 23.17 21.93
C MET A 198 15.45 22.67 21.44
N ARG A 199 14.54 23.60 21.08
CA ARG A 199 13.24 23.26 20.46
C ARG A 199 13.39 22.55 19.12
N SER A 200 14.29 23.03 18.27
CA SER A 200 14.58 22.45 16.96
C SER A 200 15.15 21.04 17.08
N ALA A 201 16.07 20.81 18.02
CA ALA A 201 16.66 19.50 18.28
C ALA A 201 15.64 18.47 18.81
N LEU A 202 14.65 18.93 19.60
CA LEU A 202 13.52 18.12 20.06
C LEU A 202 12.41 17.93 18.99
N GLY A 203 12.54 18.56 17.82
CA GLY A 203 11.57 18.46 16.73
C GLY A 203 10.25 19.18 16.99
N LEU A 204 10.20 20.08 17.99
CA LEU A 204 9.01 20.84 18.36
C LEU A 204 8.67 21.95 17.35
N THR A 205 9.63 22.34 16.50
CA THR A 205 9.42 23.34 15.43
C THR A 205 8.39 22.87 14.39
N ILE A 206 8.30 21.56 14.12
CA ILE A 206 7.29 20.98 13.20
C ILE A 206 5.85 21.17 13.72
N LEU A 207 5.66 21.29 15.03
CA LEU A 207 4.35 21.48 15.63
C LEU A 207 3.91 22.95 15.64
N GLU A 208 4.83 23.89 15.46
CA GLU A 208 4.57 25.34 15.52
C GLU A 208 4.03 25.90 14.20
N ASP A 209 4.48 25.35 13.05
CA ASP A 209 4.00 25.73 11.71
C ASP A 209 2.48 25.53 11.56
N VAL A 210 1.89 24.56 12.26
CA VAL A 210 0.44 24.29 12.23
C VAL A 210 -0.35 25.30 13.06
N PHE A 211 0.23 25.84 14.13
CA PHE A 211 -0.42 26.88 14.95
C PHE A 211 -0.26 28.28 14.34
N GLN A 212 0.86 28.57 13.66
CA GLN A 212 1.07 29.88 13.02
C GLN A 212 0.21 30.09 11.77
N LEU A 213 -0.11 29.03 11.02
CA LEU A 213 -1.05 29.08 9.88
C LEU A 213 -2.46 29.56 10.26
N GLY A 214 -2.84 29.52 11.54
CA GLY A 214 -4.13 30.00 12.05
C GLY A 214 -4.12 31.39 12.68
N SER A 215 -2.97 32.06 12.81
CA SER A 215 -2.85 33.34 13.58
C SER A 215 -2.52 34.57 12.73
N SER A 216 -2.41 34.43 11.41
CA SER A 216 -2.15 35.56 10.52
C SER A 216 -3.46 36.22 10.08
N ASP A 217 -4.16 36.85 11.02
CA ASP A 217 -5.08 37.93 10.66
C ASP A 217 -4.28 39.23 10.57
N GLY A 218 -4.43 39.88 9.41
CA GLY A 218 -3.47 40.85 8.90
C GLY A 218 -3.45 42.21 9.60
N ILE A 219 -2.52 43.01 9.07
CA ILE A 219 -2.37 44.46 9.17
C ILE A 219 -1.53 44.93 10.38
N ASP A 220 -0.35 45.44 10.00
CA ASP A 220 0.51 46.41 10.68
C ASP A 220 0.92 46.14 12.14
N ASP A 221 2.10 45.55 12.33
CA ASP A 221 2.92 45.83 13.53
C ASP A 221 4.43 45.76 13.19
N PRO A 222 5.25 46.74 13.64
CA PRO A 222 6.60 46.95 13.17
C PRO A 222 7.56 45.90 13.75
N GLY A 223 8.38 45.31 12.88
CA GLY A 223 9.62 44.62 13.24
C GLY A 223 9.47 43.51 14.28
N ARG A 224 9.14 42.29 13.83
CA ARG A 224 9.21 41.09 14.69
C ARG A 224 10.57 41.00 15.36
N VAL A 225 10.59 41.26 16.66
CA VAL A 225 11.73 41.02 17.54
C VAL A 225 11.95 39.50 17.54
N CYS A 226 13.12 39.05 17.05
CA CYS A 226 13.40 37.62 16.93
C CYS A 226 13.37 36.95 18.31
N HIS A 227 12.28 36.22 18.60
CA HIS A 227 12.08 35.50 19.86
C HIS A 227 13.15 34.45 20.13
N TYR A 228 13.79 33.93 19.09
CA TYR A 228 14.87 32.96 19.22
C TYR A 228 16.13 33.52 19.85
N CYS A 229 16.32 34.84 19.78
CA CYS A 229 17.56 35.50 20.18
C CYS A 229 17.28 36.67 21.12
N SER A 230 16.22 36.56 21.92
CA SER A 230 15.81 37.56 22.93
C SER A 230 15.78 38.99 22.37
N GLY A 231 15.44 39.13 21.08
CA GLY A 231 15.38 40.41 20.37
C GLY A 231 16.67 40.97 19.79
N ALA A 232 17.84 40.41 20.14
CA ALA A 232 19.14 40.88 19.65
C ALA A 232 19.41 40.57 18.16
N GLY A 233 18.57 39.76 17.53
CA GLY A 233 18.71 39.34 16.13
C GLY A 233 19.77 38.25 15.94
N CYS A 234 19.45 37.26 15.11
CA CYS A 234 20.37 36.16 14.81
C CYS A 234 20.13 35.54 13.43
N ALA A 235 21.04 34.66 13.02
CA ALA A 235 21.04 34.05 11.70
C ALA A 235 19.75 33.27 11.39
N GLU A 236 19.09 32.68 12.41
CA GLU A 236 17.82 31.98 12.21
C GLU A 236 16.65 32.92 11.85
N CYS A 237 16.74 34.21 12.13
CA CYS A 237 15.75 35.24 11.79
C CYS A 237 16.25 36.22 10.72
N GLY A 238 17.27 35.85 9.94
CA GLY A 238 17.83 36.74 8.91
C GLY A 238 18.45 38.03 9.48
N MET A 239 19.01 37.96 10.69
CA MET A 239 19.55 39.11 11.44
C MET A 239 18.53 40.20 11.80
N ALA A 240 17.23 39.88 11.79
CA ALA A 240 16.20 40.81 12.27
C ALA A 240 16.19 40.87 13.80
N GLY A 241 16.57 42.02 14.36
CA GLY A 241 16.53 42.32 15.79
C GLY A 241 16.41 43.83 16.02
N LEU A 242 15.79 44.21 17.12
CA LEU A 242 15.73 45.58 17.63
C LEU A 242 16.33 45.48 19.03
N LEU A 243 17.49 46.14 19.23
CA LEU A 243 18.15 46.27 20.54
C LEU A 243 17.18 46.78 21.61
#